data_AF-A0A931IIG2-F1
#
_entry.id   AF-A0A931IIG2-F1
#
_cell.length_a   1.000
_cell.length_b   1.000
_cell.length_c   1.000
_cell.angle_alpha   90.00
_cell.angle_beta   90.00
_cell.angle_gamma   90.00
#
_symmetry.space_group_name_H-M   'P 1'
#
loop_
_entity.id
_entity.type
_entity.pdbx_description
1 polymer ?
#
loop_
_entity_poly.entity_id
_entity_poly.type
_entity_poly.pdbx_seq_one_letter_code
_entity_poly.pdbx_strand_id
1 'polypeptide(L)' 'MKIMITVNELSEQTGVSTDSIYAMVRENQIPHFRIRKRILFHKDTIDRWLKSEH' A
#
# COMPACT_ATOMS: atom_id res chain seq x y z
N MET A 1 1.77 -8.25 16.28
CA MET A 1 0.90 -8.09 15.10
C MET A 1 1.34 -6.85 14.34
N LYS A 2 1.99 -6.97 13.18
CA LYS A 2 2.46 -5.81 12.40
C LYS A 2 1.32 -5.36 11.49
N ILE A 3 0.63 -4.28 11.88
CA ILE A 3 -0.51 -3.71 11.13
C ILE A 3 -0.06 -2.82 9.96
N MET A 4 1.18 -2.34 9.98
CA MET A 4 1.72 -1.39 9.01
C MET A 4 2.81 -2.06 8.17
N ILE A 5 2.68 -1.97 6.84
CA ILE A 5 3.68 -2.42 5.87
C ILE A 5 4.22 -1.22 5.09
N THR A 6 5.44 -1.38 4.59
CA THR A 6 6.09 -0.37 3.74
C THR A 6 5.77 -0.60 2.26
N VAL A 7 6.14 0.35 1.39
CA VAL A 7 6.03 0.21 -0.07
C VAL A 7 6.70 -1.08 -0.55
N ASN A 8 7.88 -1.42 -0.02
CA ASN A 8 8.60 -2.64 -0.39
C ASN A 8 7.83 -3.90 0.00
N GLU A 9 7.38 -3.99 1.26
CA GLU A 9 6.58 -5.15 1.69
C GLU A 9 5.29 -5.27 0.85
N LEU A 10 4.62 -4.15 0.56
CA LEU A 10 3.43 -4.15 -0.30
C LEU A 10 3.75 -4.61 -1.74
N SER A 11 4.89 -4.18 -2.28
CA SER A 11 5.38 -4.61 -3.60
C SER A 11 5.60 -6.12 -3.65
N GLU A 12 6.27 -6.68 -2.64
CA GLU A 12 6.50 -8.12 -2.54
C GLU A 12 5.20 -8.91 -2.36
N GLN A 13 4.21 -8.36 -1.64
CA GLN A 13 2.91 -9.02 -1.44
C GLN A 13 2.00 -8.97 -2.68
N THR A 14 2.02 -7.87 -3.43
CA THR A 14 1.12 -7.65 -4.59
C THR A 14 1.76 -8.07 -5.91
N GLY A 15 3.09 -8.21 -5.95
CA GLY A 15 3.85 -8.38 -7.20
C GLY A 15 3.93 -7.10 -8.03
N VAL A 16 3.42 -5.98 -7.53
CA VAL A 16 3.44 -4.68 -8.24
C VAL A 16 4.74 -3.96 -7.93
N SER A 17 5.37 -3.36 -8.94
CA SER A 17 6.60 -2.60 -8.77
C SER A 17 6.41 -1.39 -7.84
N THR A 18 7.46 -1.04 -7.10
CA THR A 18 7.43 0.09 -6.15
C THR A 18 7.10 1.41 -6.84
N ASP A 19 7.54 1.63 -8.10
CA ASP A 19 7.18 2.80 -8.91
C ASP A 19 5.66 2.91 -9.11
N SER A 20 5.01 1.79 -9.42
CA SER A 20 3.59 1.73 -9.70
C SER A 20 2.80 1.95 -8.42
N ILE A 21 3.30 1.45 -7.28
CA ILE A 21 2.74 1.79 -5.96
C ILE A 21 2.88 3.28 -5.68
N TYR A 22 4.03 3.90 -5.96
CA TYR A 22 4.18 5.35 -5.78
C TYR A 22 3.26 6.16 -6.71
N ALA A 23 3.04 5.70 -7.95
CA ALA A 23 2.07 6.29 -8.87
C ALA A 23 0.65 6.17 -8.32
N MET A 24 0.23 4.99 -7.88
CA MET A 24 -1.09 4.76 -7.28
C MET A 24 -1.30 5.56 -5.99
N VAL A 25 -0.27 5.75 -5.18
CA VAL A 25 -0.32 6.63 -4.00
C VAL A 25 -0.51 8.09 -4.42
N ARG A 26 0.21 8.55 -5.45
CA ARG A 26 0.05 9.92 -6.00
C ARG A 26 -1.35 10.14 -6.57
N GLU A 27 -1.90 9.13 -7.22
CA GLU A 27 -3.25 9.15 -7.77
C GLU A 27 -4.35 8.87 -6.74
N ASN A 28 -3.98 8.63 -5.47
CA ASN A 28 -4.91 8.26 -4.38
C ASN A 28 -5.74 6.99 -4.67
N GLN A 29 -5.24 6.09 -5.53
CA GLN A 29 -5.90 4.82 -5.84
C GLN A 29 -5.76 3.80 -4.69
N ILE A 30 -4.63 3.85 -3.96
CA ILE A 30 -4.37 2.95 -2.84
C ILE A 30 -4.50 3.72 -1.51
N PRO A 31 -5.20 3.14 -0.51
CA PRO A 31 -5.28 3.72 0.83
C PRO A 31 -3.91 3.72 1.50
N HIS A 32 -3.35 4.91 1.67
CA HIS A 32 -2.01 5.13 2.22
C HIS A 32 -2.07 6.01 3.47
N PHE A 33 -1.15 5.77 4.41
CA PHE A 33 -0.96 6.56 5.62
C PHE A 33 0.35 7.32 5.55
N ARG A 34 0.26 8.65 5.43
CA ARG A 34 1.43 9.52 5.47
C ARG A 34 1.71 9.97 6.90
N ILE A 35 2.79 9.46 7.49
CA ILE A 35 3.26 9.87 8.82
C ILE A 35 4.56 10.66 8.66
N ARG A 36 4.44 11.99 8.78
CA ARG A 36 5.54 12.95 8.55
C ARG A 36 6.19 12.77 7.16
N LYS A 37 7.35 12.12 7.11
CA LYS A 37 8.14 11.85 5.90
C LYS A 37 7.98 10.40 5.39
N ARG A 38 7.30 9.53 6.13
CA ARG A 38 7.14 8.11 5.77
C ARG A 38 5.73 7.83 5.25
N ILE A 39 5.66 6.97 4.25
CA ILE A 39 4.41 6.41 3.73
C ILE A 39 4.33 4.98 4.23
N LEU A 40 3.22 4.68 4.91
CA LEU A 40 2.91 3.38 5.47
C LEU A 40 1.56 2.93 4.94
N PHE A 41 1.34 1.63 4.89
CA PHE A 41 0.08 1.05 4.47
C PHE A 41 -0.43 0.15 5.57
N HIS A 42 -1.73 0.23 5.86
CA HIS A 42 -2.35 -0.73 6.74
C HIS A 42 -2.56 -2.04 5.98
N LYS A 43 -1.88 -3.12 6.40
CA LYS A 43 -1.97 -4.43 5.75
C LYS A 43 -3.42 -4.87 5.56
N ASP A 44 -4.21 -4.70 6.60
CA ASP A 44 -5.64 -5.04 6.66
C ASP A 44 -6.51 -4.18 5.71
N THR A 45 -6.12 -2.93 5.47
CA THR A 45 -6.81 -2.05 4.52
C THR A 45 -6.45 -2.38 3.08
N ILE A 46 -5.17 -2.68 2.81
CA ILE A 46 -4.73 -3.16 1.50
C ILE A 46 -5.37 -4.51 1.18
N ASP A 47 -5.40 -5.45 2.13
CA ASP A 47 -6.03 -6.76 1.94
C ASP A 47 -7.51 -6.62 1.56
N ARG A 48 -8.25 -5.72 2.24
CA ARG A 48 -9.63 -5.39 1.86
C ARG A 48 -9.71 -4.75 0.48
N TRP A 49 -8.82 -3.81 0.16
CA TRP A 49 -8.81 -3.15 -1.15
C TRP A 49 -8.54 -4.15 -2.28
N LEU A 50 -7.54 -5.02 -2.13
CA LEU A 50 -7.23 -6.11 -3.05
C LEU A 50 -8.42 -7.07 -3.24
N LYS A 51 -9.15 -7.36 -2.16
CA LYS A 51 -10.36 -8.20 -2.21
C LYS A 51 -11.57 -7.48 -2.79
N SER A 52 -11.61 -6.15 -2.76
CA SER A 52 -12.73 -5.36 -3.26
C SER A 52 -12.68 -5.19 -4.79
N GLU A 53 -11.53 -5.39 -5.42
CA GLU A 53 -11.33 -5.40 -6.87
C GLU A 53 -11.63 -6.79 -7.50
N HIS A 54 -12.69 -7.47 -7.03
CA HIS A 54 -13.23 -8.71 -7.59
C HIS A 54 -14.74 -8.66 -7.65
#